data_AF-A0A2V7CXQ2-F1
#
_entry.id   AF-A0A2V7CXQ2-F1
#
_cell.length_a   1.000
_cell.length_b   1.000
_cell.length_c   1.000
_cell.angle_alpha   90.00
_cell.angle_beta   90.00
_cell.angle_gamma   90.00
#
_symmetry.space_group_name_H-M   'P 1'
#
loop_
_entity.id
_entity.type
_entity.pdbx_description
1 polymer ?
#
loop_
_entity_poly.entity_id
_entity_poly.type
_entity_poly.pdbx_seq_one_letter_code
_entity_poly.pdbx_strand_id
1 'polypeptide(L)'
;MRRAAAWRALRGAAFVALSAGCAGTAAEAPDYGSVPRWSSRALPEARGEIRTLTDGTRAAVRYRGWTTRDFAPYPTYGYDDSRREPPVERVTMPASIEGDAHKGRALFLSRSKGPCTACHLVPGDDVWPAGSAGPDQSTIGDRRLPDQYLYQVVWDPRVFFPNTVMPPWGTAGIFSAEEIVHIVAYLQTLKAPVAPEKSPERNPFTRPKPVGFGDNLDPTNNPAIVLAEDAEALWTARGASGKACSDCHEGGVARAMRGVAPRYPRFVKAQGRVMGVEDFLEVHAPATTGHAMPSESADNLSMTMLIKMQSNGMPVSVDVASPEARAALARGKATFYRRVGERNHACADCHTSERSAGKFLGGRLLADVRSGLTKHIPTWRTDRAEVWDMRKRFQWCMTPLGMNMLAADSIEYAELELYLTAFDNGKPLSVPGIRH
;
A
#
# COMPACT_ATOMS: atom_id res chain seq x y z
N MET A 1 74.41 -31.19 29.07
CA MET A 1 73.81 -31.02 27.73
C MET A 1 72.44 -30.38 27.87
N ARG A 2 72.26 -29.20 27.26
CA ARG A 2 71.05 -28.62 26.65
C ARG A 2 69.65 -28.95 27.25
N ARG A 3 69.02 -27.86 27.72
CA ARG A 3 67.71 -27.30 27.27
C ARG A 3 66.42 -28.11 27.47
N ALA A 4 65.53 -27.44 28.22
CA ALA A 4 64.14 -27.12 27.87
C ALA A 4 63.08 -28.24 28.05
N ALA A 5 62.11 -28.07 28.95
CA ALA A 5 61.01 -27.11 28.87
C ALA A 5 60.25 -27.22 27.54
N ALA A 6 59.14 -27.97 27.53
CA ALA A 6 57.89 -27.60 26.87
C ALA A 6 56.93 -28.80 26.78
N TRP A 7 55.68 -28.55 27.18
CA TRP A 7 54.46 -29.19 26.66
C TRP A 7 54.06 -30.54 27.23
N ARG A 8 53.19 -30.51 28.26
CA ARG A 8 51.76 -30.87 28.16
C ARG A 8 51.07 -30.80 29.53
N ALA A 9 51.21 -29.67 30.21
CA ALA A 9 50.23 -29.23 31.21
C ALA A 9 49.30 -28.24 30.50
N LEU A 10 48.23 -28.74 29.87
CA LEU A 10 47.11 -27.97 29.31
C LEU A 10 46.03 -28.98 28.86
N ARG A 11 45.42 -29.66 29.84
CA ARG A 11 44.14 -30.36 29.69
C ARG A 11 43.27 -29.95 30.87
N GLY A 12 42.82 -28.70 30.84
CA GLY A 12 42.02 -28.11 31.93
C GLY A 12 41.51 -26.71 31.67
N ALA A 13 41.49 -26.25 30.41
CA ALA A 13 40.94 -24.95 30.05
C ALA A 13 40.45 -24.98 28.59
N ALA A 14 39.32 -25.62 28.33
CA ALA A 14 38.64 -25.55 27.05
C ALA A 14 37.16 -25.93 27.21
N PHE A 15 36.42 -25.20 28.03
CA PHE A 15 34.94 -25.22 28.00
C PHE A 15 34.35 -23.93 28.58
N VAL A 16 34.90 -22.77 28.18
CA VAL A 16 34.24 -21.46 28.33
C VAL A 16 34.57 -20.64 27.09
N ALA A 17 33.76 -20.77 26.05
CA ALA A 17 33.53 -19.79 24.98
C ALA A 17 32.82 -20.51 23.82
N LEU A 18 31.49 -20.51 23.82
CA LEU A 18 30.63 -20.61 22.63
C LEU A 18 29.17 -20.44 23.06
N SER A 19 28.86 -19.25 23.59
CA SER A 19 27.48 -18.76 23.74
C SER A 19 27.38 -17.30 23.33
N ALA A 20 28.11 -16.93 22.28
CA ALA A 20 27.99 -15.65 21.58
C ALA A 20 27.81 -15.97 20.09
N GLY A 21 26.57 -16.23 19.68
CA GLY A 21 26.24 -16.51 18.30
C GLY A 21 24.75 -16.72 18.16
N CYS A 22 24.09 -15.81 17.43
CA CYS A 22 22.67 -15.77 17.14
C CYS A 22 21.75 -15.20 18.24
N ALA A 23 22.17 -14.12 18.90
CA ALA A 23 21.22 -13.04 19.11
C ALA A 23 21.12 -12.30 17.77
N GLY A 24 20.26 -12.78 16.87
CA GLY A 24 19.81 -11.94 15.77
C GLY A 24 19.28 -10.67 16.40
N THR A 25 19.87 -9.52 16.05
CA THR A 25 19.35 -8.23 16.49
C THR A 25 17.87 -8.24 16.15
N ALA A 26 17.02 -8.23 17.19
CA ALA A 26 15.65 -7.82 16.99
C ALA A 26 15.77 -6.49 16.25
N ALA A 27 15.23 -6.41 15.03
CA ALA A 27 15.31 -5.19 14.24
C ALA A 27 14.82 -4.06 15.14
N GLU A 28 15.74 -3.16 15.50
CA GLU A 28 15.46 -2.10 16.46
C GLU A 28 14.25 -1.33 15.93
N ALA A 29 13.21 -1.16 16.76
CA ALA A 29 11.99 -0.49 16.34
C ALA A 29 12.37 0.90 15.79
N PRO A 30 11.78 1.36 14.68
CA PRO A 30 12.14 2.64 14.11
C PRO A 30 11.96 3.76 15.15
N ASP A 31 12.92 4.68 15.22
CA ASP A 31 12.78 5.88 16.03
C ASP A 31 11.81 6.86 15.36
N TYR A 32 10.69 7.13 16.04
CA TYR A 32 9.69 8.11 15.63
C TYR A 32 9.88 9.47 16.34
N GLY A 33 10.70 9.56 17.38
CA GLY A 33 10.89 10.76 18.19
C GLY A 33 11.62 11.89 17.47
N SER A 34 12.39 11.55 16.43
CA SER A 34 13.09 12.51 15.56
C SER A 34 12.21 13.12 14.46
N VAL A 35 10.95 12.69 14.33
CA VAL A 35 10.04 13.16 13.28
C VAL A 35 9.39 14.49 13.69
N PRO A 36 9.52 15.58 12.90
CA PRO A 36 8.89 16.86 13.24
C PRO A 36 7.37 16.79 13.16
N ARG A 37 6.68 17.65 13.89
CA ARG A 37 5.24 17.85 13.69
C ARG A 37 4.99 18.54 12.35
N TRP A 38 3.97 18.10 11.63
CA TRP A 38 3.58 18.68 10.35
C TRP A 38 2.11 19.11 10.36
N SER A 39 1.87 20.37 9.98
CA SER A 39 0.51 20.87 9.75
C SER A 39 0.20 20.74 8.27
N SER A 40 -0.83 19.97 7.94
CA SER A 40 -1.16 19.65 6.55
C SER A 40 -1.47 20.90 5.73
N ARG A 41 -0.89 20.97 4.54
CA ARG A 41 -1.12 21.96 3.49
C ARG A 41 -1.91 21.37 2.32
N ALA A 42 -2.29 20.09 2.39
CA ALA A 42 -3.12 19.44 1.40
C ALA A 42 -4.48 20.13 1.24
N LEU A 43 -5.11 19.92 0.08
CA LEU A 43 -6.51 20.30 -0.13
C LEU A 43 -7.41 19.72 0.97
N PRO A 44 -8.52 20.39 1.37
CA PRO A 44 -9.37 19.93 2.47
C PRO A 44 -9.80 18.46 2.36
N GLU A 45 -10.22 18.04 1.17
CA GLU A 45 -10.62 16.65 0.87
C GLU A 45 -9.45 15.66 0.88
N ALA A 46 -8.20 16.13 0.85
CA ALA A 46 -6.98 15.31 0.89
C ALA A 46 -6.38 15.19 2.28
N ARG A 47 -6.99 15.81 3.30
CA ARG A 47 -6.51 15.77 4.70
C ARG A 47 -6.92 14.53 5.48
N GLY A 48 -7.72 13.64 4.88
CA GLY A 48 -8.23 12.44 5.56
C GLY A 48 -9.26 12.74 6.65
N GLU A 49 -9.94 13.89 6.57
CA GLU A 49 -10.88 14.33 7.59
C GLU A 49 -12.08 13.38 7.76
N ILE A 50 -12.47 13.15 9.01
CA ILE A 50 -13.76 12.57 9.39
C ILE A 50 -14.66 13.71 9.90
N ARG A 51 -15.86 13.83 9.35
CA ARG A 51 -16.84 14.85 9.74
C ARG A 51 -18.05 14.22 10.41
N THR A 52 -18.61 14.92 11.38
CA THR A 52 -19.94 14.62 11.92
C THR A 52 -20.98 15.17 10.95
N LEU A 53 -21.82 14.29 10.43
CA LEU A 53 -22.95 14.62 9.56
C LEU A 53 -24.13 15.15 10.38
N THR A 54 -25.16 15.65 9.70
CA THR A 54 -26.34 16.27 10.34
C THR A 54 -27.14 15.29 11.21
N ASP A 55 -27.05 13.99 10.94
CA ASP A 55 -27.66 12.90 11.72
C ASP A 55 -26.80 12.45 12.91
N GLY A 56 -25.65 13.08 13.15
CA GLY A 56 -24.68 12.72 14.19
C GLY A 56 -23.71 11.61 13.78
N THR A 57 -23.88 11.00 12.60
CA THR A 57 -22.97 9.96 12.10
C THR A 57 -21.63 10.57 11.74
N ARG A 58 -20.53 9.91 12.14
CA ARG A 58 -19.19 10.29 11.73
C ARG A 58 -18.82 9.59 10.43
N ALA A 59 -18.37 10.36 9.44
CA ALA A 59 -18.07 9.84 8.12
C ALA A 59 -16.82 10.45 7.49
N ALA A 60 -16.06 9.62 6.77
CA ALA A 60 -14.99 10.08 5.91
C ALA A 60 -15.54 10.90 4.74
N VAL A 61 -14.86 12.01 4.42
CA VAL A 61 -15.35 12.97 3.41
C VAL A 61 -14.77 12.75 2.01
N ARG A 62 -13.85 11.79 1.86
CA ARG A 62 -13.10 11.54 0.63
C ARG A 62 -13.61 10.28 -0.09
N TYR A 63 -13.61 10.33 -1.42
CA TYR A 63 -14.13 9.32 -2.35
C TYR A 63 -15.63 9.02 -2.22
N ARG A 64 -16.45 9.90 -2.80
CA ARG A 64 -17.91 9.68 -2.90
C ARG A 64 -18.21 8.32 -3.54
N GLY A 65 -19.19 7.61 -2.98
CA GLY A 65 -19.61 6.28 -3.46
C GLY A 65 -18.78 5.11 -2.92
N TRP A 66 -17.78 5.36 -2.08
CA TRP A 66 -17.07 4.33 -1.31
C TRP A 66 -17.53 4.32 0.15
N THR A 67 -17.09 3.32 0.91
CA THR A 67 -17.39 3.28 2.34
C THR A 67 -16.88 4.55 3.01
N THR A 68 -17.80 5.29 3.63
CA THR A 68 -17.51 6.49 4.40
C THR A 68 -17.55 6.24 5.89
N ARG A 69 -17.65 4.98 6.35
CA ARG A 69 -17.65 4.62 7.78
C ARG A 69 -16.40 5.18 8.49
N ASP A 70 -16.58 5.61 9.73
CA ASP A 70 -15.46 5.94 10.61
C ASP A 70 -14.78 4.65 11.13
N PHE A 71 -13.50 4.49 10.80
CA PHE A 71 -12.66 3.37 11.23
C PHE A 71 -11.75 3.73 12.42
N ALA A 72 -12.14 4.73 13.23
CA ALA A 72 -11.42 5.14 14.45
C ALA A 72 -11.09 4.00 15.45
N PRO A 73 -11.83 2.87 15.52
CA PRO A 73 -11.39 1.76 16.38
C PRO A 73 -10.13 1.04 15.88
N TYR A 74 -9.79 1.15 14.59
CA TYR A 74 -8.73 0.35 13.97
C TYR A 74 -7.43 1.13 13.78
N PRO A 75 -6.27 0.46 13.84
CA PRO A 75 -4.97 1.10 13.66
C PRO A 75 -4.82 1.70 12.26
N THR A 76 -4.07 2.80 12.20
CA THR A 76 -3.68 3.53 10.99
C THR A 76 -2.16 3.50 10.83
N TYR A 77 -1.66 4.20 9.81
CA TYR A 77 -0.22 4.38 9.62
C TYR A 77 0.38 5.54 10.41
N GLY A 78 -0.42 6.32 11.14
CA GLY A 78 0.08 7.43 11.94
C GLY A 78 1.19 6.97 12.90
N TYR A 79 2.29 7.72 12.98
CA TYR A 79 3.40 7.37 13.87
C TYR A 79 3.08 7.56 15.35
N ASP A 80 2.11 8.42 15.66
CA ASP A 80 1.55 8.59 16.99
C ASP A 80 0.41 7.61 17.31
N ASP A 81 0.03 6.76 16.36
CA ASP A 81 -1.05 5.80 16.54
C ASP A 81 -0.62 4.60 17.39
N SER A 82 -1.05 4.60 18.65
CA SER A 82 -0.79 3.54 19.62
C SER A 82 -1.74 2.35 19.54
N ARG A 83 -2.75 2.37 18.65
CA ARG A 83 -3.67 1.24 18.47
C ARG A 83 -2.89 0.02 17.96
N ARG A 84 -3.25 -1.15 18.50
CA ARG A 84 -2.62 -2.43 18.17
C ARG A 84 -3.51 -3.23 17.23
N GLU A 85 -2.92 -4.20 16.57
CA GLU A 85 -3.68 -5.22 15.84
C GLU A 85 -4.68 -5.90 16.80
N PRO A 86 -5.87 -6.31 16.29
CA PRO A 86 -6.80 -7.10 17.09
C PRO A 86 -6.10 -8.36 17.62
N PRO A 87 -6.29 -8.73 18.90
CA PRO A 87 -5.66 -9.91 19.47
C PRO A 87 -6.06 -11.17 18.71
N VAL A 88 -5.22 -12.20 18.74
CA VAL A 88 -5.58 -13.48 18.13
C VAL A 88 -6.62 -14.17 19.01
N GLU A 89 -7.75 -14.57 18.41
CA GLU A 89 -8.87 -15.17 19.14
C GLU A 89 -9.08 -16.64 18.78
N ARG A 90 -9.01 -17.50 19.80
CA ARG A 90 -9.46 -18.88 19.71
C ARG A 90 -10.90 -18.98 20.21
N VAL A 91 -11.80 -19.50 19.38
CA VAL A 91 -13.24 -19.54 19.64
C VAL A 91 -13.83 -20.92 19.39
N THR A 92 -15.00 -21.16 19.96
CA THR A 92 -15.81 -22.37 19.74
C THR A 92 -17.03 -22.00 18.89
N MET A 93 -17.29 -22.81 17.87
CA MET A 93 -18.47 -22.69 17.02
C MET A 93 -19.73 -22.90 17.87
N PRO A 94 -20.73 -21.99 17.80
CA PRO A 94 -21.98 -22.15 18.54
C PRO A 94 -22.73 -23.42 18.13
N ALA A 95 -23.00 -24.32 19.08
CA ALA A 95 -23.72 -25.56 18.81
C ALA A 95 -25.23 -25.36 18.58
N SER A 96 -25.79 -24.22 18.97
CA SER A 96 -27.22 -23.91 18.87
C SER A 96 -27.64 -23.30 17.53
N ILE A 97 -26.70 -23.05 16.63
CA ILE A 97 -26.96 -22.39 15.34
C ILE A 97 -26.87 -23.45 14.24
N GLU A 98 -27.97 -23.63 13.51
CA GLU A 98 -27.99 -24.46 12.31
C GLU A 98 -27.47 -23.66 11.11
N GLY A 99 -26.54 -24.25 10.35
CA GLY A 99 -25.93 -23.59 9.20
C GLY A 99 -26.79 -23.65 7.94
N ASP A 100 -26.95 -22.51 7.27
CA ASP A 100 -27.66 -22.38 6.00
C ASP A 100 -26.67 -22.09 4.86
N ALA A 101 -26.48 -23.06 3.97
CA ALA A 101 -25.54 -22.96 2.86
C ALA A 101 -25.93 -21.89 1.82
N HIS A 102 -27.23 -21.60 1.66
CA HIS A 102 -27.69 -20.56 0.73
C HIS A 102 -27.33 -19.17 1.25
N LYS A 103 -27.58 -18.91 2.55
CA LYS A 103 -27.12 -17.68 3.22
C LYS A 103 -25.60 -17.59 3.22
N GLY A 104 -24.91 -18.70 3.48
CA GLY A 104 -23.45 -18.77 3.45
C GLY A 104 -22.85 -18.37 2.11
N ARG A 105 -23.43 -18.88 1.00
CA ARG A 105 -23.02 -18.50 -0.35
C ARG A 105 -23.25 -17.02 -0.62
N ALA A 106 -24.41 -16.48 -0.24
CA ALA A 106 -24.70 -15.06 -0.42
C ALA A 106 -23.69 -14.17 0.32
N LEU A 107 -23.33 -14.55 1.56
CA LEU A 107 -22.28 -13.87 2.34
C LEU A 107 -20.91 -13.98 1.67
N PHE A 108 -20.54 -15.17 1.18
CA PHE A 108 -19.26 -15.41 0.50
C PHE A 108 -19.09 -14.58 -0.79
N LEU A 109 -20.19 -14.29 -1.48
CA LEU A 109 -20.22 -13.46 -2.69
C LEU A 109 -20.40 -11.96 -2.41
N SER A 110 -20.67 -11.58 -1.16
CA SER A 110 -21.01 -10.20 -0.80
C SER A 110 -19.80 -9.27 -0.90
N ARG A 111 -19.78 -8.44 -1.95
CA ARG A 111 -18.71 -7.45 -2.16
C ARG A 111 -18.68 -6.35 -1.10
N SER A 112 -19.83 -6.02 -0.52
CA SER A 112 -19.97 -4.96 0.47
C SER A 112 -19.57 -5.39 1.87
N LYS A 113 -19.60 -6.69 2.18
CA LYS A 113 -19.29 -7.23 3.51
C LYS A 113 -17.92 -7.88 3.57
N GLY A 114 -17.78 -9.06 2.96
CA GLY A 114 -16.52 -9.79 2.88
C GLY A 114 -16.38 -10.41 1.50
N PRO A 115 -15.63 -9.78 0.56
CA PRO A 115 -15.53 -10.26 -0.81
C PRO A 115 -14.64 -11.50 -0.89
N CYS A 116 -15.08 -12.65 -0.37
CA CYS A 116 -14.26 -13.87 -0.32
C CYS A 116 -13.81 -14.30 -1.73
N THR A 117 -14.64 -14.09 -2.75
CA THR A 117 -14.31 -14.37 -4.15
C THR A 117 -13.26 -13.43 -4.77
N ALA A 118 -12.96 -12.31 -4.13
CA ALA A 118 -11.82 -11.50 -4.54
C ALA A 118 -10.50 -12.25 -4.29
N CYS A 119 -10.45 -13.20 -3.35
CA CYS A 119 -9.26 -14.00 -3.07
C CYS A 119 -9.41 -15.46 -3.49
N HIS A 120 -10.59 -16.05 -3.30
CA HIS A 120 -10.84 -17.48 -3.44
C HIS A 120 -11.67 -17.80 -4.68
N LEU A 121 -11.29 -18.87 -5.39
CA LEU A 121 -12.13 -19.45 -6.42
C LEU A 121 -13.14 -20.43 -5.80
N VAL A 122 -14.39 -20.37 -6.27
CA VAL A 122 -15.47 -21.33 -5.96
C VAL A 122 -16.31 -21.57 -7.23
N PRO A 123 -17.08 -22.66 -7.33
CA PRO A 123 -17.94 -22.92 -8.48
C PRO A 123 -19.08 -21.89 -8.63
N GLY A 124 -19.45 -21.59 -9.87
CA GLY A 124 -20.60 -20.76 -10.22
C GLY A 124 -20.28 -19.72 -11.28
N ASP A 125 -21.19 -19.50 -12.22
CA ASP A 125 -20.94 -18.55 -13.31
C ASP A 125 -20.96 -17.08 -12.88
N ASP A 126 -21.64 -16.80 -11.78
CA ASP A 126 -21.72 -15.53 -11.07
C ASP A 126 -20.44 -15.19 -10.28
N VAL A 127 -19.47 -16.11 -10.21
CA VAL A 127 -18.18 -15.93 -9.55
C VAL A 127 -17.21 -15.22 -10.51
N TRP A 128 -17.53 -13.98 -10.86
CA TRP A 128 -16.73 -13.17 -11.78
C TRP A 128 -16.63 -11.68 -11.37
N PRO A 129 -15.43 -11.07 -11.42
CA PRO A 129 -14.13 -11.72 -11.56
C PRO A 129 -13.68 -12.38 -10.25
N ALA A 130 -13.35 -13.67 -10.32
CA ALA A 130 -12.69 -14.40 -9.23
C ALA A 130 -11.22 -13.98 -9.11
N GLY A 131 -10.65 -14.12 -7.92
CA GLY A 131 -9.22 -13.95 -7.67
C GLY A 131 -8.47 -15.27 -7.39
N SER A 132 -7.15 -15.15 -7.34
CA SER A 132 -6.20 -16.23 -7.08
C SER A 132 -5.25 -15.92 -5.91
N ALA A 133 -5.48 -14.82 -5.18
CA ALA A 133 -4.66 -14.45 -4.02
C ALA A 133 -4.75 -15.47 -2.88
N GLY A 134 -5.94 -16.07 -2.67
CA GLY A 134 -6.18 -17.18 -1.76
C GLY A 134 -6.26 -18.53 -2.49
N PRO A 135 -6.27 -19.65 -1.74
CA PRO A 135 -6.45 -20.98 -2.32
C PRO A 135 -7.82 -21.14 -3.00
N ASP A 136 -7.88 -22.02 -3.99
CA ASP A 136 -9.13 -22.56 -4.53
C ASP A 136 -9.87 -23.34 -3.44
N GLN A 137 -11.15 -23.01 -3.24
CA GLN A 137 -12.02 -23.59 -2.22
C GLN A 137 -13.05 -24.57 -2.79
N SER A 138 -13.06 -24.83 -4.11
CA SER A 138 -14.07 -25.66 -4.78
C SER A 138 -14.19 -27.10 -4.24
N THR A 139 -13.13 -27.60 -3.61
CA THR A 139 -13.06 -28.96 -3.04
C THR A 139 -12.94 -28.98 -1.52
N ILE A 140 -13.11 -27.85 -0.82
CA ILE A 140 -12.84 -27.77 0.62
C ILE A 140 -13.72 -28.71 1.46
N GLY A 141 -14.98 -28.91 1.07
CA GLY A 141 -15.92 -29.81 1.71
C GLY A 141 -15.62 -31.30 1.45
N ASP A 142 -14.92 -31.63 0.36
CA ASP A 142 -14.47 -33.02 0.10
C ASP A 142 -13.37 -33.46 1.09
N ARG A 143 -12.66 -32.50 1.69
CA ARG A 143 -11.62 -32.78 2.69
C ARG A 143 -12.17 -33.23 4.05
N ARG A 144 -13.49 -33.16 4.26
CA ARG A 144 -14.18 -33.56 5.51
C ARG A 144 -13.55 -32.96 6.77
N LEU A 145 -13.12 -31.70 6.67
CA LEU A 145 -12.60 -30.96 7.82
C LEU A 145 -13.73 -30.72 8.83
N PRO A 146 -13.47 -30.76 10.15
CA PRO A 146 -14.49 -30.45 11.14
C PRO A 146 -15.03 -29.03 10.99
N ASP A 147 -16.34 -28.83 11.18
CA ASP A 147 -16.96 -27.49 11.11
C ASP A 147 -16.31 -26.50 12.07
N GLN A 148 -15.96 -26.95 13.28
CA GLN A 148 -15.20 -26.18 14.27
C GLN A 148 -13.86 -25.65 13.71
N TYR A 149 -13.18 -26.45 12.89
CA TYR A 149 -11.91 -26.03 12.29
C TYR A 149 -12.16 -24.94 11.24
N LEU A 150 -13.12 -25.15 10.32
CA LEU A 150 -13.46 -24.15 9.30
C LEU A 150 -13.99 -22.86 9.94
N TYR A 151 -14.81 -22.97 10.98
CA TYR A 151 -15.30 -21.84 11.77
C TYR A 151 -14.14 -21.04 12.35
N GLN A 152 -13.17 -21.70 12.98
CA GLN A 152 -11.99 -21.03 13.52
C GLN A 152 -11.13 -20.38 12.42
N VAL A 153 -10.97 -21.02 11.26
CA VAL A 153 -10.21 -20.45 10.13
C VAL A 153 -10.90 -19.18 9.59
N VAL A 154 -12.23 -19.18 9.49
CA VAL A 154 -12.98 -17.98 9.06
C VAL A 154 -12.96 -16.91 10.15
N TRP A 155 -13.16 -17.28 11.42
CA TRP A 155 -13.15 -16.35 12.55
C TRP A 155 -11.80 -15.66 12.72
N ASP A 156 -10.74 -16.44 12.91
CA ASP A 156 -9.38 -15.97 13.06
C ASP A 156 -8.37 -17.04 12.58
N PRO A 157 -7.91 -16.94 11.32
CA PRO A 157 -6.98 -17.91 10.76
C PRO A 157 -5.59 -17.84 11.41
N ARG A 158 -5.27 -16.76 12.14
CA ARG A 158 -3.95 -16.57 12.79
C ARG A 158 -3.71 -17.59 13.91
N VAL A 159 -4.78 -18.20 14.44
CA VAL A 159 -4.72 -19.30 15.39
C VAL A 159 -3.94 -20.51 14.85
N PHE A 160 -4.03 -20.77 13.54
CA PHE A 160 -3.32 -21.86 12.88
C PHE A 160 -2.21 -21.36 11.96
N PHE A 161 -2.36 -20.16 11.41
CA PHE A 161 -1.50 -19.59 10.39
C PHE A 161 -1.08 -18.17 10.79
N PRO A 162 -0.10 -17.99 11.70
CA PRO A 162 0.29 -16.68 12.23
C PRO A 162 0.66 -15.65 11.16
N ASN A 163 1.15 -16.12 10.01
CA ASN A 163 1.59 -15.32 8.88
C ASN A 163 0.56 -15.24 7.75
N THR A 164 -0.71 -15.57 7.97
CA THR A 164 -1.74 -15.53 6.93
C THR A 164 -2.01 -14.11 6.42
N VAL A 165 -2.48 -14.03 5.17
CA VAL A 165 -3.04 -12.79 4.59
C VAL A 165 -4.56 -12.76 4.72
N MET A 166 -5.21 -13.85 5.13
CA MET A 166 -6.66 -13.87 5.28
C MET A 166 -7.06 -12.99 6.49
N PRO A 167 -7.99 -12.03 6.31
CA PRO A 167 -8.46 -11.21 7.42
C PRO A 167 -9.05 -12.06 8.56
N PRO A 168 -8.88 -11.66 9.83
CA PRO A 168 -9.52 -12.31 10.96
C PRO A 168 -10.97 -11.84 11.06
N TRP A 169 -11.83 -12.37 10.21
CA TRP A 169 -13.16 -11.83 9.93
C TRP A 169 -14.09 -11.73 11.14
N GLY A 170 -14.02 -12.69 12.06
CA GLY A 170 -14.80 -12.70 13.30
C GLY A 170 -14.21 -11.74 14.33
N THR A 171 -12.90 -11.85 14.59
CA THR A 171 -12.16 -10.95 15.49
C THR A 171 -12.29 -9.47 15.09
N ALA A 172 -12.31 -9.18 13.79
CA ALA A 172 -12.47 -7.83 13.27
C ALA A 172 -13.91 -7.29 13.40
N GLY A 173 -14.88 -8.15 13.73
CA GLY A 173 -16.30 -7.81 13.81
C GLY A 173 -17.00 -7.66 12.45
N ILE A 174 -16.40 -8.15 11.36
CA ILE A 174 -16.98 -8.02 10.01
C ILE A 174 -18.14 -9.00 9.84
N PHE A 175 -17.99 -10.24 10.31
CA PHE A 175 -19.05 -11.24 10.32
C PHE A 175 -19.39 -11.64 11.75
N SER A 176 -20.69 -11.81 12.01
CA SER A 176 -21.17 -12.38 13.26
C SER A 176 -20.92 -13.89 13.35
N ALA A 177 -21.07 -14.46 14.55
CA ALA A 177 -20.95 -15.90 14.77
C ALA A 177 -21.93 -16.70 13.89
N GLU A 178 -23.19 -16.29 13.80
CA GLU A 178 -24.21 -16.93 12.96
C GLU A 178 -23.83 -16.91 11.47
N GLU A 179 -23.36 -15.77 10.99
CA GLU A 179 -22.95 -15.62 9.59
C GLU A 179 -21.77 -16.51 9.23
N ILE A 180 -20.81 -16.67 10.15
CA ILE A 180 -19.69 -17.59 9.94
C ILE A 180 -20.17 -19.04 9.93
N VAL A 181 -21.14 -19.41 10.78
CA VAL A 181 -21.76 -20.76 10.73
C VAL A 181 -22.41 -21.02 9.36
N HIS A 182 -23.11 -20.03 8.80
CA HIS A 182 -23.67 -20.14 7.44
C HIS A 182 -22.58 -20.28 6.37
N ILE A 183 -21.50 -19.49 6.46
CA ILE A 183 -20.34 -19.61 5.55
C ILE A 183 -19.74 -21.01 5.63
N VAL A 184 -19.55 -21.57 6.84
CA VAL A 184 -19.05 -22.94 7.02
C VAL A 184 -19.97 -23.96 6.37
N ALA A 185 -21.29 -23.85 6.55
CA ALA A 185 -22.26 -24.72 5.88
C ALA A 185 -22.13 -24.66 4.35
N TYR A 186 -21.93 -23.46 3.78
CA TYR A 186 -21.65 -23.33 2.34
C TYR A 186 -20.33 -24.01 1.94
N LEU A 187 -19.24 -23.77 2.66
CA LEU A 187 -17.94 -24.40 2.37
C LEU A 187 -18.04 -25.94 2.36
N GLN A 188 -18.82 -26.53 3.27
CA GLN A 188 -19.05 -27.97 3.30
C GLN A 188 -19.81 -28.52 2.08
N THR A 189 -20.51 -27.67 1.32
CA THR A 189 -21.15 -28.08 0.06
C THR A 189 -20.16 -28.21 -1.11
N LEU A 190 -18.97 -27.61 -1.00
CA LEU A 190 -17.98 -27.54 -2.08
C LEU A 190 -17.15 -28.82 -2.16
N LYS A 191 -17.61 -29.80 -2.96
CA LYS A 191 -17.04 -31.16 -2.99
C LYS A 191 -16.43 -31.57 -4.34
N ALA A 192 -16.35 -30.66 -5.30
CA ALA A 192 -15.88 -30.98 -6.64
C ALA A 192 -15.08 -29.80 -7.22
N PRO A 193 -14.01 -30.07 -7.98
CA PRO A 193 -13.24 -29.00 -8.61
C PRO A 193 -14.16 -28.16 -9.50
N VAL A 194 -13.83 -26.89 -9.66
CA VAL A 194 -14.51 -26.04 -10.65
C VAL A 194 -14.41 -26.72 -12.02
N ALA A 195 -15.53 -26.79 -12.74
CA ALA A 195 -15.53 -27.30 -14.10
C ALA A 195 -14.46 -26.55 -14.93
N PRO A 196 -13.75 -27.21 -15.86
CA PRO A 196 -12.76 -26.56 -16.69
C PRO A 196 -13.34 -25.29 -17.33
N GLU A 197 -12.76 -24.15 -16.97
CA GLU A 197 -13.23 -22.86 -17.44
C GLU A 197 -12.95 -22.75 -18.95
N LYS A 198 -13.98 -22.40 -19.72
CA LYS A 198 -13.91 -22.30 -21.18
C LYS A 198 -13.19 -21.04 -21.63
N SER A 199 -13.26 -19.97 -20.82
CA SER A 199 -12.61 -18.70 -21.11
C SER A 199 -11.33 -18.55 -20.28
N PRO A 200 -10.14 -18.46 -20.90
CA PRO A 200 -8.89 -18.18 -20.18
C PRO A 200 -8.97 -16.91 -19.31
N GLU A 201 -9.80 -15.94 -19.71
CA GLU A 201 -10.05 -14.72 -18.95
C GLU A 201 -10.73 -14.98 -17.62
N ARG A 202 -11.57 -16.03 -17.52
CA ARG A 202 -12.36 -16.31 -16.33
C ARG A 202 -11.58 -16.97 -15.20
N ASN A 203 -10.62 -17.83 -15.54
CA ASN A 203 -9.79 -18.53 -14.57
C ASN A 203 -8.67 -17.62 -14.04
N PRO A 204 -8.69 -17.21 -12.75
CA PRO A 204 -7.71 -16.26 -12.21
C PRO A 204 -6.29 -16.85 -12.06
N PHE A 205 -6.10 -18.15 -12.26
CA PHE A 205 -4.78 -18.79 -12.25
C PHE A 205 -4.12 -18.83 -13.62
N THR A 206 -4.92 -18.73 -14.70
CA THR A 206 -4.43 -18.74 -16.09
C THR A 206 -4.73 -17.46 -16.85
N ARG A 207 -5.51 -16.54 -16.27
CA ARG A 207 -5.86 -15.24 -16.87
C ARG A 207 -4.60 -14.50 -17.32
N PRO A 208 -4.54 -14.03 -18.58
CA PRO A 208 -3.43 -13.23 -19.05
C PRO A 208 -3.21 -12.00 -18.17
N LYS A 209 -1.95 -11.68 -17.90
CA LYS A 209 -1.61 -10.44 -17.19
C LYS A 209 -1.85 -9.26 -18.13
N PRO A 210 -2.53 -8.17 -17.68
CA PRO A 210 -2.75 -7.00 -18.51
C PRO A 210 -1.42 -6.43 -19.02
N VAL A 211 -1.33 -6.17 -20.33
CA VAL A 211 -0.11 -5.66 -20.99
C VAL A 211 0.10 -4.14 -20.83
N GLY A 212 -0.80 -3.46 -20.11
CA GLY A 212 -0.78 -2.00 -19.93
C GLY A 212 -1.49 -1.25 -21.05
N PHE A 213 -1.19 0.05 -21.21
CA PHE A 213 -1.83 0.96 -22.17
C PHE A 213 -0.88 1.39 -23.30
N GLY A 214 0.10 0.56 -23.64
CA GLY A 214 1.14 0.91 -24.62
C GLY A 214 2.24 1.81 -24.02
N ASP A 215 2.79 2.69 -24.85
CA ASP A 215 3.79 3.67 -24.41
C ASP A 215 3.13 4.76 -23.56
N ASN A 216 3.54 4.86 -22.29
CA ASN A 216 3.02 5.88 -21.39
C ASN A 216 3.40 7.32 -21.82
N LEU A 217 4.45 7.47 -22.63
CA LEU A 217 4.99 8.76 -23.07
C LEU A 217 4.45 9.19 -24.45
N ASP A 218 3.50 8.44 -25.01
CA ASP A 218 2.80 8.82 -26.23
C ASP A 218 1.55 9.66 -25.87
N PRO A 219 1.46 10.94 -26.29
CA PRO A 219 0.32 11.82 -25.99
C PRO A 219 -1.00 11.32 -26.59
N THR A 220 -0.96 10.46 -27.61
CA THR A 220 -2.17 9.84 -28.17
C THR A 220 -2.74 8.74 -27.27
N ASN A 221 -1.92 8.14 -26.41
CA ASN A 221 -2.31 7.12 -25.44
C ASN A 221 -2.54 7.71 -24.03
N ASN A 222 -1.75 8.69 -23.63
CA ASN A 222 -1.73 9.23 -22.28
C ASN A 222 -2.09 10.73 -22.24
N PRO A 223 -3.34 11.09 -21.92
CA PRO A 223 -3.77 12.50 -21.90
C PRO A 223 -3.09 13.33 -20.81
N ALA A 224 -2.46 12.69 -19.81
CA ALA A 224 -1.73 13.42 -18.78
C ALA A 224 -0.47 14.12 -19.29
N ILE A 225 0.04 13.76 -20.47
CA ILE A 225 1.18 14.45 -21.10
C ILE A 225 0.79 15.89 -21.44
N VAL A 226 -0.37 16.07 -22.07
CA VAL A 226 -0.88 17.40 -22.44
C VAL A 226 -1.12 18.24 -21.18
N LEU A 227 -1.70 17.65 -20.13
CA LEU A 227 -1.90 18.33 -18.84
C LEU A 227 -0.59 18.80 -18.19
N ALA A 228 0.50 18.04 -18.39
CA ALA A 228 1.81 18.38 -17.88
C ALA A 228 2.48 19.47 -18.74
N GLU A 229 2.38 19.40 -20.06
CA GLU A 229 2.89 20.41 -20.99
C GLU A 229 2.20 21.77 -20.79
N ASP A 230 0.88 21.77 -20.59
CA ASP A 230 0.10 22.97 -20.29
C ASP A 230 0.56 23.68 -19.01
N ALA A 231 1.22 22.97 -18.09
CA ALA A 231 1.76 23.54 -16.85
C ALA A 231 2.98 24.46 -17.10
N GLU A 232 3.53 24.53 -18.31
CA GLU A 232 4.57 25.51 -18.65
C GLU A 232 4.03 26.95 -18.58
N ALA A 233 2.72 27.15 -18.81
CA ALA A 233 2.07 28.43 -18.55
C ALA A 233 2.13 28.78 -17.04
N LEU A 234 1.92 27.81 -16.17
CA LEU A 234 2.03 27.99 -14.72
C LEU A 234 3.49 28.22 -14.27
N TRP A 235 4.47 27.61 -14.95
CA TRP A 235 5.91 27.82 -14.69
C TRP A 235 6.35 29.28 -14.91
N THR A 236 5.72 29.97 -15.87
CA THR A 236 6.03 31.36 -16.23
C THR A 236 5.07 32.38 -15.61
N ALA A 237 3.97 31.93 -15.02
CA ALA A 237 3.00 32.78 -14.35
C ALA A 237 3.61 33.46 -13.12
N ARG A 238 3.43 34.79 -13.02
CA ARG A 238 3.82 35.56 -11.83
C ARG A 238 2.77 35.37 -10.75
N GLY A 239 3.18 34.88 -9.58
CA GLY A 239 2.31 34.81 -8.41
C GLY A 239 2.22 36.15 -7.67
N ALA A 240 1.58 36.14 -6.49
CA ALA A 240 1.34 37.33 -5.69
C ALA A 240 2.62 38.09 -5.25
N SER A 241 3.80 37.44 -5.24
CA SER A 241 5.08 38.10 -4.97
C SER A 241 5.65 38.84 -6.20
N GLY A 242 4.96 38.79 -7.34
CA GLY A 242 5.43 39.31 -8.62
C GLY A 242 6.52 38.45 -9.27
N LYS A 243 6.84 37.27 -8.72
CA LYS A 243 7.83 36.32 -9.26
C LYS A 243 7.17 35.09 -9.86
N ALA A 244 7.83 34.51 -10.85
CA ALA A 244 7.51 33.22 -11.47
C ALA A 244 8.65 32.21 -11.24
N CYS A 245 8.42 30.92 -11.46
CA CYS A 245 9.47 29.89 -11.36
C CYS A 245 10.63 30.21 -12.32
N SER A 246 10.29 30.66 -13.54
CA SER A 246 11.25 31.04 -14.58
C SER A 246 12.17 32.22 -14.21
N ASP A 247 11.80 33.06 -13.24
CA ASP A 247 12.66 34.18 -12.81
C ASP A 247 13.87 33.71 -11.98
N CYS A 248 13.81 32.51 -11.39
CA CYS A 248 14.88 31.93 -10.57
C CYS A 248 15.51 30.67 -11.18
N HIS A 249 14.74 29.94 -11.99
CA HIS A 249 15.18 28.71 -12.65
C HIS A 249 15.49 28.97 -14.12
N GLU A 250 16.69 29.49 -14.37
CA GLU A 250 17.14 29.94 -15.69
C GLU A 250 17.21 28.81 -16.74
N GLY A 251 17.01 29.19 -18.01
CA GLY A 251 17.13 28.28 -19.15
C GLY A 251 15.90 27.42 -19.42
N GLY A 252 14.76 27.74 -18.80
CA GLY A 252 13.49 27.04 -18.99
C GLY A 252 13.39 25.76 -18.18
N VAL A 253 12.18 25.22 -18.07
CA VAL A 253 11.90 24.05 -17.22
C VAL A 253 12.73 22.84 -17.64
N ALA A 254 12.92 22.62 -18.94
CA ALA A 254 13.69 21.50 -19.48
C ALA A 254 15.16 21.48 -19.04
N ARG A 255 15.82 22.65 -19.02
CA ARG A 255 17.21 22.73 -18.56
C ARG A 255 17.28 22.74 -17.03
N ALA A 256 16.44 23.52 -16.39
CA ALA A 256 16.51 23.75 -14.95
C ALA A 256 16.14 22.50 -14.12
N MET A 257 15.17 21.71 -14.59
CA MET A 257 14.64 20.55 -13.84
C MET A 257 15.26 19.21 -14.26
N ARG A 258 16.15 19.19 -15.26
CA ARG A 258 16.83 17.97 -15.70
C ARG A 258 17.64 17.35 -14.56
N GLY A 259 17.34 16.09 -14.24
CA GLY A 259 18.03 15.34 -13.18
C GLY A 259 17.58 15.68 -11.76
N VAL A 260 16.58 16.55 -11.58
CA VAL A 260 16.00 16.84 -10.26
C VAL A 260 15.17 15.66 -9.76
N ALA A 261 14.18 15.24 -10.55
CA ALA A 261 13.19 14.23 -10.16
C ALA A 261 13.76 12.86 -9.77
N PRO A 262 14.81 12.31 -10.41
CA PRO A 262 15.35 11.00 -10.05
C PRO A 262 15.90 10.91 -8.61
N ARG A 263 16.16 12.07 -7.97
CA ARG A 263 16.68 12.17 -6.61
C ARG A 263 15.58 12.38 -5.56
N TYR A 264 14.31 12.36 -5.95
CA TYR A 264 13.16 12.49 -5.05
C TYR A 264 12.40 11.14 -4.92
N PRO A 265 11.83 10.83 -3.75
CA PRO A 265 11.81 11.64 -2.52
C PRO A 265 13.18 11.78 -1.85
N ARG A 266 13.38 12.86 -1.08
CA ARG A 266 14.63 13.10 -0.33
C ARG A 266 14.37 13.81 0.98
N PHE A 267 15.33 13.71 1.90
CA PHE A 267 15.36 14.55 3.09
C PHE A 267 15.65 16.02 2.73
N VAL A 268 14.75 16.91 3.11
CA VAL A 268 14.86 18.37 2.92
C VAL A 268 15.22 19.00 4.25
N LYS A 269 16.50 19.31 4.43
CA LYS A 269 17.05 19.82 5.70
C LYS A 269 16.30 21.04 6.26
N ALA A 270 15.89 21.95 5.38
CA ALA A 270 15.15 23.15 5.79
C ALA A 270 13.77 22.84 6.42
N GLN A 271 13.19 21.69 6.08
CA GLN A 271 11.90 21.24 6.62
C GLN A 271 12.06 20.12 7.67
N GLY A 272 13.27 19.58 7.85
CA GLY A 272 13.55 18.49 8.78
C GLY A 272 12.84 17.17 8.47
N ARG A 273 12.37 16.95 7.24
CA ARG A 273 11.61 15.76 6.83
C ARG A 273 11.93 15.29 5.42
N VAL A 274 11.53 14.05 5.11
CA VAL A 274 11.44 13.57 3.73
C VAL A 274 10.29 14.25 3.01
N MET A 275 10.52 14.62 1.77
CA MET A 275 9.55 15.26 0.88
C MET A 275 9.63 14.64 -0.52
N GLY A 276 8.48 14.40 -1.13
CA GLY A 276 8.32 14.25 -2.58
C GLY A 276 8.46 15.60 -3.30
N VAL A 277 8.29 15.60 -4.63
CA VAL A 277 8.26 16.84 -5.42
C VAL A 277 7.00 17.63 -5.08
N GLU A 278 5.89 16.90 -4.98
CA GLU A 278 4.56 17.33 -4.60
C GLU A 278 4.60 18.09 -3.26
N ASP A 279 5.15 17.45 -2.21
CA ASP A 279 5.28 18.06 -0.88
C ASP A 279 6.17 19.32 -0.91
N PHE A 280 7.25 19.31 -1.70
CA PHE A 280 8.18 20.44 -1.77
C PHE A 280 7.52 21.67 -2.43
N LEU A 281 6.68 21.46 -3.44
CA LEU A 281 5.91 22.54 -4.08
C LEU A 281 4.95 23.23 -3.09
N GLU A 282 4.39 22.49 -2.13
CA GLU A 282 3.45 23.01 -1.10
C GLU A 282 4.09 24.08 -0.19
N VAL A 283 5.41 24.05 -0.04
CA VAL A 283 6.15 25.05 0.76
C VAL A 283 6.91 26.03 -0.12
N HIS A 284 7.48 25.58 -1.23
CA HIS A 284 8.37 26.39 -2.04
C HIS A 284 7.60 27.43 -2.86
N ALA A 285 6.57 27.01 -3.61
CA ALA A 285 5.81 27.90 -4.48
C ALA A 285 5.18 29.08 -3.72
N PRO A 286 4.43 28.89 -2.61
CA PRO A 286 3.85 30.02 -1.90
C PRO A 286 4.91 30.92 -1.24
N ALA A 287 6.07 30.37 -0.86
CA ALA A 287 7.13 31.15 -0.22
C ALA A 287 7.92 32.03 -1.22
N THR A 288 8.05 31.62 -2.47
CA THR A 288 8.88 32.33 -3.47
C THR A 288 8.06 33.10 -4.50
N THR A 289 6.96 32.53 -4.99
CA THR A 289 6.09 33.16 -5.99
C THR A 289 4.81 33.72 -5.38
N GLY A 290 4.42 33.27 -4.19
CA GLY A 290 3.11 33.59 -3.60
C GLY A 290 1.96 32.79 -4.21
N HIS A 291 2.25 31.80 -5.06
CA HIS A 291 1.25 30.91 -5.64
C HIS A 291 1.09 29.66 -4.77
N ALA A 292 -0.13 29.38 -4.30
CA ALA A 292 -0.40 28.21 -3.47
C ALA A 292 -0.54 26.95 -4.34
N MET A 293 0.25 25.91 -4.05
CA MET A 293 0.15 24.60 -4.70
C MET A 293 -0.09 23.50 -3.66
N PRO A 294 -1.26 23.47 -3.00
CA PRO A 294 -1.54 22.46 -1.97
C PRO A 294 -1.50 21.05 -2.55
N SER A 295 -1.16 20.05 -1.71
CA SER A 295 -1.11 18.64 -2.12
C SER A 295 -2.37 18.23 -2.87
N GLU A 296 -2.17 17.49 -3.96
CA GLU A 296 -3.19 16.99 -4.88
C GLU A 296 -4.06 18.02 -5.62
N SER A 297 -3.73 19.32 -5.55
CA SER A 297 -4.36 20.29 -6.44
C SER A 297 -3.95 20.07 -7.90
N ALA A 298 -4.78 20.53 -8.84
CA ALA A 298 -4.48 20.44 -10.26
C ALA A 298 -3.11 21.07 -10.58
N ASP A 299 -2.85 22.27 -10.04
CA ASP A 299 -1.58 22.98 -10.20
C ASP A 299 -0.39 22.19 -9.65
N ASN A 300 -0.50 21.59 -8.46
CA ASN A 300 0.57 20.79 -7.87
C ASN A 300 0.84 19.52 -8.71
N LEU A 301 -0.21 18.81 -9.11
CA LEU A 301 -0.09 17.58 -9.90
C LEU A 301 0.51 17.85 -11.28
N SER A 302 0.01 18.86 -11.99
CA SER A 302 0.51 19.21 -13.32
C SER A 302 1.95 19.76 -13.27
N MET A 303 2.28 20.62 -12.30
CA MET A 303 3.65 21.11 -12.11
C MET A 303 4.62 19.98 -11.75
N THR A 304 4.20 19.06 -10.88
CA THR A 304 4.97 17.85 -10.55
C THR A 304 5.26 17.01 -11.79
N MET A 305 4.25 16.74 -12.64
CA MET A 305 4.44 15.98 -13.87
C MET A 305 5.41 16.69 -14.81
N LEU A 306 5.23 18.00 -15.02
CA LEU A 306 6.13 18.81 -15.86
C LEU A 306 7.58 18.71 -15.38
N ILE A 307 7.84 18.86 -14.07
CA ILE A 307 9.17 18.72 -13.47
C ILE A 307 9.74 17.32 -13.70
N LYS A 308 8.95 16.27 -13.40
CA LYS A 308 9.39 14.87 -13.49
C LYS A 308 9.68 14.45 -14.94
N MET A 309 8.90 14.94 -15.91
CA MET A 309 9.09 14.67 -17.35
C MET A 309 10.48 15.06 -17.85
N GLN A 310 11.08 16.11 -17.29
CA GLN A 310 12.42 16.59 -17.71
C GLN A 310 13.56 15.61 -17.39
N SER A 311 13.25 14.52 -16.68
CA SER A 311 14.18 13.48 -16.30
C SER A 311 13.75 12.07 -16.76
N ASN A 312 12.76 11.97 -17.67
CA ASN A 312 12.39 10.67 -18.24
C ASN A 312 13.60 9.98 -18.89
N GLY A 313 13.67 8.65 -18.74
CA GLY A 313 14.80 7.83 -19.17
C GLY A 313 16.02 7.86 -18.24
N MET A 314 16.16 8.87 -17.37
CA MET A 314 17.22 8.88 -16.37
C MET A 314 16.96 7.84 -15.27
N PRO A 315 18.01 7.21 -14.71
CA PRO A 315 17.85 6.24 -13.63
C PRO A 315 17.42 6.93 -12.33
N VAL A 316 16.38 6.40 -11.69
CA VAL A 316 16.04 6.77 -10.30
C VAL A 316 17.26 6.53 -9.41
N SER A 317 17.53 7.47 -8.51
CA SER A 317 18.74 7.54 -7.67
C SER A 317 18.46 8.26 -6.35
N VAL A 318 17.43 7.79 -5.63
CA VAL A 318 17.13 8.30 -4.29
C VAL A 318 18.22 7.90 -3.31
N ASP A 319 18.50 8.78 -2.35
CA ASP A 319 19.47 8.53 -1.30
C ASP A 319 18.97 7.43 -0.35
N VAL A 320 19.83 6.45 -0.11
CA VAL A 320 19.60 5.33 0.80
C VAL A 320 20.71 5.20 1.86
N ALA A 321 21.70 6.11 1.83
CA ALA A 321 22.95 5.97 2.55
C ALA A 321 23.17 7.06 3.60
N SER A 322 22.55 8.24 3.50
CA SER A 322 22.65 9.22 4.60
C SER A 322 21.97 8.70 5.87
N PRO A 323 22.42 9.16 7.07
CA PRO A 323 21.74 8.83 8.32
C PRO A 323 20.25 9.13 8.30
N GLU A 324 19.86 10.28 7.75
CA GLU A 324 18.47 10.73 7.66
C GLU A 324 17.67 9.84 6.70
N ALA A 325 18.22 9.50 5.53
CA ALA A 325 17.59 8.58 4.60
C ALA A 325 17.41 7.18 5.19
N ARG A 326 18.42 6.64 5.90
CA ARG A 326 18.31 5.33 6.56
C ARG A 326 17.22 5.31 7.63
N ALA A 327 17.12 6.37 8.44
CA ALA A 327 16.07 6.49 9.46
C ALA A 327 14.68 6.53 8.83
N ALA A 328 14.49 7.34 7.79
CA ALA A 328 13.24 7.42 7.05
C ALA A 328 12.89 6.10 6.33
N LEU A 329 13.87 5.43 5.71
CA LEU A 329 13.68 4.12 5.09
C LEU A 329 13.28 3.05 6.10
N ALA A 330 13.83 3.08 7.32
CA ALA A 330 13.45 2.15 8.38
C ALA A 330 11.97 2.37 8.79
N ARG A 331 11.55 3.63 8.95
CA ARG A 331 10.15 3.98 9.24
C ARG A 331 9.21 3.64 8.09
N GLY A 332 9.56 3.98 6.85
CA GLY A 332 8.80 3.63 5.64
C GLY A 332 8.68 2.12 5.44
N LYS A 333 9.74 1.36 5.71
CA LYS A 333 9.71 -0.11 5.75
C LYS A 333 8.73 -0.59 6.82
N ALA A 334 8.80 -0.07 8.04
CA ALA A 334 7.86 -0.45 9.09
C ALA A 334 6.40 -0.17 8.69
N THR A 335 6.12 0.99 8.07
CA THR A 335 4.80 1.29 7.48
C THR A 335 4.38 0.24 6.46
N PHE A 336 5.26 -0.14 5.52
CA PHE A 336 4.96 -1.12 4.47
C PHE A 336 4.59 -2.52 5.02
N TYR A 337 5.13 -2.91 6.17
CA TYR A 337 4.87 -4.19 6.83
C TYR A 337 3.84 -4.09 7.97
N ARG A 338 3.38 -2.90 8.37
CA ARG A 338 2.39 -2.72 9.43
C ARG A 338 1.00 -3.11 8.94
N ARG A 339 0.32 -3.97 9.70
CA ARG A 339 -1.09 -4.30 9.48
C ARG A 339 -1.98 -3.22 10.08
N VAL A 340 -2.95 -2.77 9.30
CA VAL A 340 -3.84 -1.65 9.63
C VAL A 340 -5.27 -1.90 9.16
N GLY A 341 -6.19 -1.06 9.63
CA GLY A 341 -7.60 -1.09 9.26
C GLY A 341 -8.37 -2.29 9.80
N GLU A 342 -9.68 -2.29 9.54
CA GLU A 342 -10.62 -3.35 9.91
C GLU A 342 -10.19 -4.72 9.36
N ARG A 343 -9.59 -4.76 8.17
CA ARG A 343 -9.15 -6.02 7.55
C ARG A 343 -7.78 -6.53 8.01
N ASN A 344 -7.09 -5.81 8.91
CA ASN A 344 -5.78 -6.16 9.46
C ASN A 344 -4.72 -6.54 8.40
N HIS A 345 -4.61 -5.73 7.35
CA HIS A 345 -3.72 -5.96 6.21
C HIS A 345 -2.54 -5.01 6.18
N ALA A 346 -1.41 -5.46 5.64
CA ALA A 346 -0.25 -4.63 5.32
C ALA A 346 -0.05 -4.49 3.80
N CYS A 347 0.64 -3.44 3.35
CA CYS A 347 1.04 -3.31 1.93
C CYS A 347 1.77 -4.57 1.44
N ALA A 348 2.63 -5.12 2.30
CA ALA A 348 3.41 -6.33 2.04
C ALA A 348 2.55 -7.58 1.77
N ASP A 349 1.34 -7.69 2.33
CA ASP A 349 0.45 -8.85 2.10
C ASP A 349 0.00 -8.96 0.64
N CYS A 350 -0.04 -7.83 -0.08
CA CYS A 350 -0.48 -7.76 -1.46
C CYS A 350 0.66 -7.52 -2.45
N HIS A 351 1.68 -6.74 -2.07
CA HIS A 351 2.70 -6.22 -2.99
C HIS A 351 4.07 -6.91 -2.90
N THR A 352 4.19 -8.03 -2.19
CA THR A 352 5.41 -8.85 -2.18
C THR A 352 5.20 -10.19 -2.86
N SER A 353 6.24 -10.66 -3.57
CA SER A 353 6.25 -11.94 -4.27
C SER A 353 5.99 -13.15 -3.37
N GLU A 354 6.42 -13.05 -2.11
CA GLU A 354 6.28 -14.09 -1.09
C GLU A 354 4.81 -14.22 -0.60
N ARG A 355 3.95 -13.26 -0.95
CA ARG A 355 2.55 -13.18 -0.53
C ARG A 355 1.60 -13.30 -1.72
N SER A 356 1.12 -12.16 -2.22
CA SER A 356 0.06 -12.13 -3.24
C SER A 356 0.44 -11.38 -4.52
N ALA A 357 1.64 -10.81 -4.60
CA ALA A 357 2.05 -10.13 -5.83
C ALA A 357 2.09 -11.10 -7.01
N GLY A 358 1.68 -10.63 -8.18
CA GLY A 358 1.54 -11.43 -9.40
C GLY A 358 0.28 -12.30 -9.45
N LYS A 359 -0.54 -12.32 -8.39
CA LYS A 359 -1.86 -12.97 -8.35
C LYS A 359 -2.98 -11.96 -8.60
N PHE A 360 -4.18 -12.46 -8.88
CA PHE A 360 -5.36 -11.63 -9.07
C PHE A 360 -6.15 -11.47 -7.77
N LEU A 361 -6.49 -10.23 -7.42
CA LEU A 361 -7.50 -9.87 -6.43
C LEU A 361 -8.79 -9.52 -7.19
N GLY A 362 -9.67 -10.49 -7.34
CA GLY A 362 -10.77 -10.44 -8.30
C GLY A 362 -10.26 -10.14 -9.72
N GLY A 363 -10.67 -9.02 -10.30
CA GLY A 363 -10.21 -8.58 -11.63
C GLY A 363 -8.80 -7.99 -11.65
N ARG A 364 -8.26 -7.57 -10.49
CA ARG A 364 -7.08 -6.71 -10.41
C ARG A 364 -5.81 -7.53 -10.19
N LEU A 365 -4.85 -7.42 -11.10
CA LEU A 365 -3.52 -7.97 -10.90
C LEU A 365 -2.78 -7.19 -9.81
N LEU A 366 -2.27 -7.89 -8.79
CA LEU A 366 -1.47 -7.27 -7.74
C LEU A 366 -0.03 -7.07 -8.21
N ALA A 367 0.42 -5.82 -8.25
CA ALA A 367 1.77 -5.46 -8.66
C ALA A 367 2.82 -5.87 -7.61
N ASP A 368 3.99 -6.30 -8.05
CA ASP A 368 5.14 -6.56 -7.19
C ASP A 368 5.93 -5.27 -6.96
N VAL A 369 6.21 -4.94 -5.70
CA VAL A 369 7.04 -3.79 -5.33
C VAL A 369 8.40 -3.80 -6.02
N ARG A 370 8.99 -4.98 -6.23
CA ARG A 370 10.30 -5.14 -6.89
C ARG A 370 10.25 -4.80 -8.37
N SER A 371 9.10 -4.89 -9.03
CA SER A 371 8.93 -4.44 -10.42
C SER A 371 9.01 -2.92 -10.54
N GLY A 372 8.66 -2.22 -9.46
CA GLY A 372 8.71 -0.76 -9.37
C GLY A 372 7.33 -0.11 -9.43
N LEU A 373 7.00 0.64 -8.38
CA LEU A 373 5.66 1.22 -8.19
C LEU A 373 5.63 2.74 -8.33
N THR A 374 6.79 3.41 -8.30
CA THR A 374 6.85 4.87 -8.10
C THR A 374 7.42 5.62 -9.29
N LYS A 375 8.31 4.98 -10.07
CA LYS A 375 9.02 5.59 -11.21
C LYS A 375 8.13 6.12 -12.36
N HIS A 376 6.82 5.90 -12.29
CA HIS A 376 5.84 6.34 -13.27
C HIS A 376 4.72 7.20 -12.66
N ILE A 377 4.96 7.79 -11.49
CA ILE A 377 3.98 8.58 -10.73
C ILE A 377 4.41 10.06 -10.74
N PRO A 378 3.50 11.02 -11.01
CA PRO A 378 2.05 10.87 -11.18
C PRO A 378 1.61 10.08 -12.43
N THR A 379 0.42 9.47 -12.35
CA THR A 379 -0.14 8.62 -13.41
C THR A 379 -1.58 9.01 -13.74
N TRP A 380 -1.94 8.96 -15.01
CA TRP A 380 -3.32 8.98 -15.45
C TRP A 380 -4.05 7.70 -15.03
N ARG A 381 -5.21 7.84 -14.38
CA ARG A 381 -6.09 6.74 -14.00
C ARG A 381 -7.27 6.64 -14.95
N THR A 382 -7.29 5.63 -15.79
CA THR A 382 -8.33 5.48 -16.83
C THR A 382 -9.70 5.19 -16.24
N ASP A 383 -9.80 4.56 -15.06
CA ASP A 383 -11.08 4.34 -14.37
C ASP A 383 -11.70 5.61 -13.76
N ARG A 384 -10.90 6.67 -13.62
CA ARG A 384 -11.32 7.95 -13.02
C ARG A 384 -11.25 9.15 -13.95
N ALA A 385 -10.54 9.01 -15.08
CA ALA A 385 -10.21 10.12 -15.97
C ALA A 385 -9.57 11.30 -15.22
N GLU A 386 -8.61 11.01 -14.33
CA GLU A 386 -7.88 12.03 -13.57
C GLU A 386 -6.42 11.59 -13.29
N VAL A 387 -5.57 12.55 -12.89
CA VAL A 387 -4.18 12.30 -12.48
C VAL A 387 -4.11 11.94 -11.01
N TRP A 388 -3.33 10.90 -10.71
CA TRP A 388 -3.04 10.43 -9.37
C TRP A 388 -1.54 10.49 -9.09
N ASP A 389 -1.16 11.18 -8.03
CA ASP A 389 0.15 11.07 -7.40
C ASP A 389 0.21 9.85 -6.46
N MET A 390 1.35 9.72 -5.76
CA MET A 390 1.54 8.62 -4.82
C MET A 390 0.65 8.78 -3.58
N ARG A 391 0.38 10.01 -3.14
CA ARG A 391 -0.40 10.28 -1.93
C ARG A 391 -1.86 9.86 -2.13
N LYS A 392 -2.47 10.26 -3.25
CA LYS A 392 -3.81 9.81 -3.64
C LYS A 392 -3.86 8.28 -3.79
N ARG A 393 -2.79 7.67 -4.32
CA ARG A 393 -2.70 6.20 -4.41
C ARG A 393 -2.68 5.54 -3.03
N PHE A 394 -1.90 6.03 -2.07
CA PHE A 394 -1.88 5.49 -0.72
C PHE A 394 -3.24 5.60 -0.04
N GLN A 395 -3.86 6.77 -0.08
CA GLN A 395 -5.19 6.98 0.49
C GLN A 395 -6.24 6.05 -0.13
N TRP A 396 -6.23 5.89 -1.45
CA TRP A 396 -7.10 4.94 -2.12
C TRP A 396 -6.87 3.50 -1.68
N CYS A 397 -5.60 3.09 -1.52
CA CYS A 397 -5.28 1.75 -1.02
C CYS A 397 -5.92 1.49 0.34
N MET A 398 -6.17 2.52 1.18
CA MET A 398 -6.77 2.37 2.50
C MET A 398 -8.27 2.07 2.46
N THR A 399 -8.95 2.46 1.38
CA THR A 399 -10.41 2.25 1.22
C THR A 399 -10.83 0.79 1.38
N PRO A 400 -10.23 -0.21 0.68
CA PRO A 400 -10.58 -1.61 0.91
C PRO A 400 -10.06 -2.17 2.23
N LEU A 401 -9.13 -1.54 2.94
CA LEU A 401 -8.66 -2.02 4.25
C LEU A 401 -9.60 -1.64 5.39
N GLY A 402 -10.49 -0.67 5.19
CA GLY A 402 -11.29 -0.10 6.26
C GLY A 402 -10.43 0.66 7.26
N MET A 403 -9.66 1.64 6.77
CA MET A 403 -8.75 2.45 7.57
C MET A 403 -9.01 3.94 7.32
N ASN A 404 -9.04 4.74 8.39
CA ASN A 404 -9.06 6.19 8.27
C ASN A 404 -7.75 6.68 7.65
N MET A 405 -7.84 7.58 6.68
CA MET A 405 -6.70 8.05 5.88
C MET A 405 -5.88 9.09 6.65
N LEU A 406 -4.58 9.14 6.37
CA LEU A 406 -3.76 10.29 6.76
C LEU A 406 -3.91 11.40 5.72
N ALA A 407 -3.47 12.61 6.08
CA ALA A 407 -3.35 13.70 5.13
C ALA A 407 -2.40 13.30 3.98
N ALA A 408 -2.66 13.77 2.77
CA ALA A 408 -1.86 13.43 1.59
C ALA A 408 -0.38 13.78 1.80
N ASP A 409 -0.09 14.92 2.43
CA ASP A 409 1.25 15.42 2.70
C ASP A 409 1.85 14.94 4.03
N SER A 410 1.31 13.88 4.63
CA SER A 410 1.83 13.32 5.88
C SER A 410 3.27 12.82 5.74
N ILE A 411 4.03 12.83 6.83
CA ILE A 411 5.43 12.37 6.82
C ILE A 411 5.48 10.86 6.58
N GLU A 412 4.53 10.11 7.13
CA GLU A 412 4.43 8.67 6.99
C GLU A 412 4.29 8.25 5.53
N TYR A 413 3.52 9.00 4.74
CA TYR A 413 3.41 8.78 3.31
C TYR A 413 4.69 9.16 2.56
N ALA A 414 5.35 10.26 2.90
CA ALA A 414 6.62 10.63 2.28
C ALA A 414 7.74 9.60 2.51
N GLU A 415 7.83 9.05 3.71
CA GLU A 415 8.82 8.03 4.05
C GLU A 415 8.46 6.66 3.49
N LEU A 416 7.17 6.32 3.42
CA LEU A 416 6.70 5.15 2.68
C LEU A 416 7.04 5.25 1.20
N GLU A 417 6.83 6.41 0.57
CA GLU A 417 7.22 6.61 -0.83
C GLU A 417 8.72 6.47 -1.02
N LEU A 418 9.56 7.05 -0.15
CA LEU A 418 11.01 6.85 -0.21
C LEU A 418 11.38 5.37 -0.17
N TYR A 419 10.76 4.59 0.72
CA TYR A 419 10.96 3.15 0.80
C TYR A 419 10.56 2.43 -0.51
N LEU A 420 9.43 2.78 -1.11
CA LEU A 420 8.99 2.20 -2.38
C LEU A 420 9.89 2.62 -3.56
N THR A 421 10.33 3.88 -3.60
CA THR A 421 11.21 4.42 -4.64
C THR A 421 12.63 3.85 -4.54
N ALA A 422 13.07 3.37 -3.37
CA ALA A 422 14.34 2.66 -3.26
C ALA A 422 14.38 1.36 -4.09
N PHE A 423 13.23 0.69 -4.32
CA PHE A 423 13.14 -0.44 -5.26
C PHE A 423 13.23 -0.03 -6.72
N ASP A 424 13.08 1.27 -7.02
CA ASP A 424 13.20 1.84 -8.35
C ASP A 424 14.60 2.32 -8.69
N ASN A 425 15.53 2.37 -7.72
CA ASN A 425 16.91 2.79 -7.96
C ASN A 425 17.56 2.02 -9.13
N GLY A 426 18.15 2.76 -10.06
CA GLY A 426 18.75 2.25 -11.30
C GLY A 426 17.76 2.05 -12.45
N LYS A 427 16.44 2.04 -12.22
CA LYS A 427 15.42 1.91 -13.27
C LYS A 427 15.12 3.27 -13.92
N PRO A 428 14.77 3.30 -15.21
CA PRO A 428 14.44 4.55 -15.89
C PRO A 428 13.11 5.11 -15.40
N LEU A 429 13.11 6.41 -15.09
CA LEU A 429 11.92 7.22 -14.83
C LEU A 429 11.05 7.31 -16.10
N SER A 430 9.73 7.24 -15.94
CA SER A 430 8.75 7.29 -17.04
C SER A 430 7.43 7.90 -16.54
N VAL A 431 7.40 9.23 -16.45
CA VAL A 431 6.28 10.05 -15.94
C VAL A 431 5.79 10.97 -17.06
N PRO A 432 4.48 11.22 -17.21
CA PRO A 432 3.40 10.59 -16.46
C PRO A 432 3.20 9.12 -16.85
N GLY A 433 2.84 8.29 -15.88
CA GLY A 433 2.37 6.93 -16.18
C GLY A 433 0.93 6.91 -16.67
N ILE A 434 0.46 5.76 -17.18
CA ILE A 434 -0.97 5.50 -17.41
C ILE A 434 -1.36 4.13 -16.85
N ARG A 435 -2.39 4.07 -16.01
CA ARG A 435 -2.85 2.84 -15.34
C ARG A 435 -4.37 2.82 -15.23
N HIS A 436 -4.93 1.64 -15.00
CA HIS A 436 -6.36 1.47 -14.77
C HIS A 436 -6.73 1.93 -13.36
#